data_AF-A0A810MXT7-F1
#
_entry.id   AF-A0A810MXT7-F1
#
_cell.length_a   1.000
_cell.length_b   1.000
_cell.length_c   1.000
_cell.angle_alpha   90.00
_cell.angle_beta   90.00
_cell.angle_gamma   90.00
#
_symmetry.space_group_name_H-M   'P 1'
#
loop_
_entity.id
_entity.type
_entity.pdbx_description
1 polymer ?
#
loop_
_entity_poly.entity_id
_entity_poly.type
_entity_poly.pdbx_seq_one_letter_code
_entity_poly.pdbx_strand_id
1 'polypeptide(L)'
;MADLYASYAELAAAETEGVDYSRTVIPVTGATWASIAIHGGGIERGSGEMARAVGDGLMSVYEFAGLKTSGNQDLHITSTNFDEPLCTALVGASQRTLSFHGYVGTTGVATTALGGLDADLVARVRAALEDADFAVVDAPSEIAGTDPANICNQNARSAGVQLEMSRALRDSFFPGGATSAGAAAGRLEAFWRYVRAVRSAYIGTGRISAGVINSSRWVLAPSPAANVTVTAAVSTDALAVGGSIFAAVAARSSADGASCYLARLDCTTSQGITLTIRRRSSGTETLLATYVSDLVHVAGARYSVALDVRGSTLRARVWPAGPWPPPAWQVETTDSAHAAAGHVGARLILSTAYSGALPVTAHVSDLTVDAGYQVATVAPGGRALNGVRRSWPAGTPVDVWTPAHLAL
;
A
#
# COMPACT_ATOMS: atom_id res chain seq x y z
N MET A 1 -25.60 6.51 -21.55
CA MET A 1 -26.35 7.67 -22.08
C MET A 1 -25.30 8.58 -22.71
N ALA A 2 -25.62 9.32 -23.78
CA ALA A 2 -24.68 10.32 -24.29
C ALA A 2 -24.55 11.45 -23.27
N ASP A 3 -23.35 11.97 -23.09
CA ASP A 3 -23.11 13.13 -22.23
C ASP A 3 -23.79 14.37 -22.81
N LEU A 4 -24.30 15.24 -21.93
CA LEU A 4 -24.90 16.51 -22.36
C LEU A 4 -23.84 17.49 -22.86
N TYR A 5 -22.65 17.45 -22.26
CA TYR A 5 -21.52 18.32 -22.57
C TYR A 5 -20.37 17.49 -23.15
N ALA A 6 -19.73 17.98 -24.21
CA ALA A 6 -18.61 17.31 -24.84
C ALA A 6 -17.26 17.57 -24.13
N SER A 7 -17.18 18.60 -23.28
CA SER A 7 -15.97 19.01 -22.56
C SER A 7 -16.31 19.80 -21.29
N TYR A 8 -15.33 19.98 -20.41
CA TYR A 8 -15.44 20.83 -19.23
C TYR A 8 -15.73 22.29 -19.61
N ALA A 9 -15.12 22.79 -20.69
CA ALA A 9 -15.33 24.18 -21.13
C ALA A 9 -16.79 24.44 -21.51
N GLU A 10 -17.46 23.47 -22.15
CA GLU A 10 -18.88 23.56 -22.49
C GLU A 10 -19.77 23.49 -21.24
N LEU A 11 -19.49 22.56 -20.32
CA LEU A 11 -20.19 22.46 -19.04
C LEU A 11 -20.06 23.74 -18.23
N ALA A 12 -18.85 24.27 -18.08
CA ALA A 12 -18.57 25.47 -17.30
C ALA A 12 -19.19 26.75 -17.89
N ALA A 13 -19.53 26.75 -19.20
CA ALA A 13 -20.25 27.84 -19.84
C ALA A 13 -21.77 27.78 -19.59
N ALA A 14 -22.31 26.59 -19.30
CA ALA A 14 -23.74 26.35 -19.10
C ALA A 14 -24.17 26.21 -17.63
N GLU A 15 -23.24 25.82 -16.75
CA GLU A 15 -23.48 25.47 -15.34
C GLU A 15 -22.70 26.39 -14.40
N THR A 16 -23.22 26.60 -13.18
CA THR A 16 -22.61 27.53 -12.21
C THR A 16 -21.82 26.79 -11.13
N GLU A 17 -20.49 27.01 -11.06
CA GLU A 17 -19.66 26.48 -9.97
C GLU A 17 -20.09 27.03 -8.61
N GLY A 18 -20.12 26.18 -7.59
CA GLY A 18 -20.63 26.47 -6.25
C GLY A 18 -22.15 26.34 -6.11
N VAL A 19 -22.88 26.17 -7.22
CA VAL A 19 -24.33 25.96 -7.23
C VAL A 19 -24.68 24.60 -7.85
N ASP A 20 -24.26 24.37 -9.09
CA ASP A 20 -24.56 23.17 -9.87
C ASP A 20 -23.48 22.10 -9.71
N TYR A 21 -22.21 22.52 -9.60
CA TYR A 21 -21.06 21.65 -9.39
C TYR A 21 -19.99 22.32 -8.52
N SER A 22 -18.99 21.55 -8.08
CA SER A 22 -17.78 22.08 -7.44
C SER A 22 -16.55 21.31 -7.86
N ARG A 23 -15.39 21.97 -7.85
CA ARG A 23 -14.08 21.33 -7.99
C ARG A 23 -13.32 21.43 -6.67
N THR A 24 -12.84 20.29 -6.18
CA THR A 24 -12.03 20.21 -4.96
C THR A 24 -10.67 19.63 -5.29
N VAL A 25 -9.61 20.33 -4.89
CA VAL A 25 -8.23 19.87 -4.98
C VAL A 25 -7.63 19.86 -3.59
N ILE A 26 -7.11 18.72 -3.14
CA ILE A 26 -6.41 18.58 -1.87
C ILE A 26 -4.98 18.11 -2.18
N PRO A 27 -4.01 19.02 -2.33
CA PRO A 27 -2.64 18.64 -2.59
C PRO A 27 -2.00 18.05 -1.33
N VAL A 28 -1.19 17.01 -1.50
CA VAL A 28 -0.36 16.45 -0.42
C VAL A 28 1.10 16.65 -0.79
N THR A 29 1.85 17.40 0.02
CA THR A 29 3.25 17.73 -0.25
C THR A 29 4.09 16.45 -0.38
N GLY A 30 4.78 16.31 -1.51
CA GLY A 30 5.62 15.15 -1.79
C GLY A 30 4.87 13.89 -2.26
N ALA A 31 3.53 13.91 -2.32
CA ALA A 31 2.77 12.81 -2.87
C ALA A 31 3.07 12.64 -4.37
N THR A 32 3.25 11.39 -4.78
CA THR A 32 3.49 11.01 -6.18
C THR A 32 2.29 10.32 -6.81
N TRP A 33 1.18 10.20 -6.10
CA TRP A 33 -0.05 9.55 -6.57
C TRP A 33 -1.22 10.52 -6.53
N ALA A 34 -2.17 10.30 -7.44
CA ALA A 34 -3.47 10.95 -7.45
C ALA A 34 -4.60 9.97 -7.04
N SER A 35 -5.54 10.47 -6.25
CA SER A 35 -6.81 9.81 -5.96
C SER A 35 -7.93 10.72 -6.47
N ILE A 36 -8.63 10.30 -7.53
CA ILE A 36 -9.56 11.19 -8.23
C ILE A 36 -10.98 10.62 -8.28
N ALA A 37 -11.97 11.52 -8.27
CA ALA A 37 -13.34 11.21 -8.63
C ALA A 37 -13.85 12.33 -9.55
N ILE A 38 -13.88 12.08 -10.86
CA ILE A 38 -14.40 13.05 -11.83
C ILE A 38 -15.94 13.12 -11.84
N HIS A 39 -16.60 12.16 -11.20
CA HIS A 39 -18.05 12.07 -11.07
C HIS A 39 -18.50 12.02 -9.60
N GLY A 40 -17.94 12.88 -8.76
CA GLY A 40 -18.29 13.04 -7.36
C GLY A 40 -19.70 13.60 -7.10
N GLY A 41 -20.04 13.75 -5.82
CA GLY A 41 -21.33 14.31 -5.39
C GLY A 41 -22.54 13.55 -5.93
N GLY A 42 -23.49 14.27 -6.52
CA GLY A 42 -24.73 13.70 -7.03
C GLY A 42 -24.61 12.89 -8.33
N ILE A 43 -23.46 12.94 -9.02
CA ILE A 43 -23.24 12.29 -10.33
C ILE A 43 -23.14 10.77 -10.12
N GLU A 44 -22.09 10.31 -9.45
CA GLU A 44 -21.88 8.91 -9.07
C GLU A 44 -21.65 8.77 -7.56
N ARG A 45 -22.67 9.17 -6.81
CA ARG A 45 -22.77 9.16 -5.33
C ARG A 45 -21.87 8.14 -4.61
N GLY A 46 -20.96 8.61 -3.76
CA GLY A 46 -20.00 7.79 -3.00
C GLY A 46 -18.59 7.74 -3.60
N SER A 47 -18.42 8.08 -4.88
CA SER A 47 -17.11 8.14 -5.56
C SER A 47 -16.19 9.19 -4.93
N GLY A 48 -16.68 10.41 -4.73
CA GLY A 48 -15.92 11.52 -4.13
C GLY A 48 -15.57 11.30 -2.67
N GLU A 49 -16.47 10.73 -1.87
CA GLU A 49 -16.17 10.28 -0.51
C GLU A 49 -15.06 9.23 -0.50
N MET A 50 -15.08 8.27 -1.42
CA MET A 50 -14.05 7.24 -1.55
C MET A 50 -12.71 7.83 -1.96
N ALA A 51 -12.66 8.68 -2.99
CA ALA A 51 -11.44 9.33 -3.45
C ALA A 51 -10.77 10.16 -2.34
N ARG A 52 -11.56 10.94 -1.59
CA ARG A 52 -11.09 11.69 -0.42
C ARG A 52 -10.56 10.77 0.68
N ALA A 53 -11.32 9.74 1.06
CA ALA A 53 -10.93 8.85 2.15
C ALA A 53 -9.73 7.97 1.80
N VAL A 54 -9.59 7.51 0.55
CA VAL A 54 -8.40 6.78 0.11
C VAL A 54 -7.18 7.71 0.06
N GLY A 55 -7.33 8.91 -0.51
CA GLY A 55 -6.21 9.83 -0.69
C GLY A 55 -5.74 10.57 0.57
N ASP A 56 -6.58 10.72 1.59
CA ASP A 56 -6.29 11.55 2.76
C ASP A 56 -4.90 11.30 3.39
N GLY A 57 -4.03 12.32 3.31
CA GLY A 57 -2.65 12.29 3.81
C GLY A 57 -1.64 11.48 3.00
N LEU A 58 -2.05 10.82 1.91
CA LEU A 58 -1.22 9.88 1.12
C LEU A 58 -1.10 10.29 -0.36
N MET A 59 -2.18 10.77 -0.96
CA MET A 59 -2.29 11.05 -2.38
C MET A 59 -2.84 12.47 -2.55
N SER A 60 -2.44 13.16 -3.61
CA SER A 60 -3.14 14.39 -4.00
C SER A 60 -4.54 14.03 -4.48
N VAL A 61 -5.58 14.71 -3.99
CA VAL A 61 -6.97 14.38 -4.30
C VAL A 61 -7.55 15.39 -5.28
N TYR A 62 -8.32 14.90 -6.25
CA TYR A 62 -9.20 15.70 -7.08
C TYR A 62 -10.64 15.17 -7.00
N GLU A 63 -11.62 16.06 -6.92
CA GLU A 63 -13.03 15.73 -7.04
C GLU A 63 -13.76 16.79 -7.85
N PHE A 64 -14.49 16.35 -8.87
CA PHE A 64 -15.54 17.14 -9.51
C PHE A 64 -16.89 16.62 -9.03
N ALA A 65 -17.65 17.42 -8.30
CA ALA A 65 -18.87 16.99 -7.64
C ALA A 65 -20.11 17.73 -8.14
N GLY A 66 -21.13 16.99 -8.56
CA GLY A 66 -22.46 17.56 -8.84
C GLY A 66 -23.20 17.93 -7.56
N LEU A 67 -23.74 19.14 -7.51
CA LEU A 67 -24.41 19.76 -6.36
C LEU A 67 -25.92 19.94 -6.56
N LYS A 68 -26.44 19.67 -7.76
CA LYS A 68 -27.87 19.82 -8.07
C LYS A 68 -28.72 18.93 -7.15
N THR A 69 -29.94 19.38 -6.83
CA THR A 69 -30.90 18.58 -6.07
C THR A 69 -31.41 17.37 -6.86
N SER A 70 -31.46 17.48 -8.19
CA SER A 70 -31.79 16.42 -9.15
C SER A 70 -31.10 16.70 -10.50
N GLY A 71 -30.96 15.69 -11.36
CA GLY A 71 -30.40 15.88 -12.71
C GLY A 71 -28.87 16.02 -12.75
N ASN A 72 -28.15 15.51 -11.75
CA ASN A 72 -26.68 15.55 -11.77
C ASN A 72 -26.07 14.70 -12.88
N GLN A 73 -26.85 13.80 -13.51
CA GLN A 73 -26.40 13.02 -14.67
C GLN A 73 -26.05 13.93 -15.86
N ASP A 74 -26.65 15.12 -15.95
CA ASP A 74 -26.35 16.11 -16.99
C ASP A 74 -24.92 16.66 -16.86
N LEU A 75 -24.32 16.56 -15.67
CA LEU A 75 -22.95 17.02 -15.37
C LEU A 75 -21.89 15.94 -15.64
N HIS A 76 -22.29 14.75 -16.06
CA HIS A 76 -21.36 13.68 -16.41
C HIS A 76 -20.65 14.00 -17.73
N ILE A 77 -19.32 13.94 -17.72
CA ILE A 77 -18.47 14.00 -18.91
C ILE A 77 -17.59 12.75 -18.87
N THR A 78 -17.73 11.87 -19.86
CA THR A 78 -16.98 10.62 -19.92
C THR A 78 -15.49 10.85 -19.73
N SER A 79 -14.85 9.90 -19.04
CA SER A 79 -13.42 9.93 -18.69
C SER A 79 -12.47 10.21 -19.86
N THR A 80 -12.81 9.83 -21.10
CA THR A 80 -12.01 10.09 -22.31
C THR A 80 -12.11 11.53 -22.81
N ASN A 81 -13.14 12.27 -22.38
CA ASN A 81 -13.41 13.65 -22.75
C ASN A 81 -13.26 14.61 -21.56
N PHE A 82 -12.98 14.09 -20.36
CA PHE A 82 -12.84 14.91 -19.15
C PHE A 82 -11.52 15.68 -19.19
N ASP A 83 -11.60 16.98 -19.48
CA ASP A 83 -10.47 17.87 -19.76
C ASP A 83 -10.37 19.05 -18.78
N GLU A 84 -10.95 18.92 -17.58
CA GLU A 84 -10.90 19.97 -16.56
C GLU A 84 -9.42 20.31 -16.19
N PRO A 85 -9.00 21.59 -16.26
CA PRO A 85 -7.59 21.97 -16.14
C PRO A 85 -6.90 21.61 -14.81
N LEU A 86 -7.59 21.63 -13.67
CA LEU A 86 -6.99 21.30 -12.38
C LEU A 86 -6.78 19.78 -12.24
N CYS A 87 -7.73 18.97 -12.70
CA CYS A 87 -7.63 17.52 -12.73
C CYS A 87 -6.49 17.07 -13.65
N THR A 88 -6.48 17.59 -14.89
CA THR A 88 -5.45 17.25 -15.89
C THR A 88 -4.05 17.62 -15.40
N ALA A 89 -3.88 18.80 -14.77
CA ALA A 89 -2.60 19.19 -14.17
C ALA A 89 -2.18 18.27 -13.02
N LEU A 90 -3.10 17.95 -12.10
CA LEU A 90 -2.81 17.08 -10.95
C LEU A 90 -2.47 15.65 -11.37
N VAL A 91 -3.22 15.09 -12.33
CA VAL A 91 -2.98 13.76 -12.87
C VAL A 91 -1.69 13.72 -13.66
N GLY A 92 -1.44 14.69 -14.54
CA GLY A 92 -0.19 14.78 -15.32
C GLY A 92 1.07 14.91 -14.47
N ALA A 93 0.97 15.54 -13.29
CA ALA A 93 2.06 15.62 -12.32
C ALA A 93 2.27 14.34 -11.49
N SER A 94 1.30 13.42 -11.48
CA SER A 94 1.32 12.21 -10.66
C SER A 94 1.97 11.04 -11.40
N GLN A 95 2.64 10.16 -10.67
CA GLN A 95 3.23 8.92 -11.19
C GLN A 95 2.20 7.81 -11.35
N ARG A 96 1.15 7.79 -10.53
CA ARG A 96 0.06 6.81 -10.60
C ARG A 96 -1.25 7.49 -10.21
N THR A 97 -2.35 6.96 -10.72
CA THR A 97 -3.70 7.51 -10.49
C THR A 97 -4.68 6.39 -10.18
N LEU A 98 -5.46 6.55 -9.11
CA LEU A 98 -6.66 5.77 -8.82
C LEU A 98 -7.89 6.64 -9.13
N SER A 99 -8.74 6.20 -10.07
CA SER A 99 -9.99 6.89 -10.41
C SER A 99 -11.19 6.12 -9.88
N PHE A 100 -12.00 6.76 -9.05
CA PHE A 100 -13.18 6.17 -8.43
C PHE A 100 -14.44 6.59 -9.16
N HIS A 101 -15.21 5.60 -9.58
CA HIS A 101 -16.44 5.74 -10.33
C HIS A 101 -17.56 4.92 -9.70
N GLY A 102 -18.78 5.18 -10.14
CA GLY A 102 -19.96 4.43 -9.77
C GLY A 102 -20.78 4.04 -10.98
N TYR A 103 -21.09 2.75 -11.09
CA TYR A 103 -22.03 2.22 -12.08
C TYR A 103 -23.26 1.63 -11.40
N VAL A 104 -24.29 1.29 -12.18
CA VAL A 104 -25.53 0.71 -11.63
C VAL A 104 -25.27 -0.72 -11.13
N GLY A 105 -24.69 -1.57 -11.97
CA GLY A 105 -24.46 -2.99 -11.69
C GLY A 105 -25.76 -3.81 -11.61
N THR A 106 -25.64 -5.07 -11.21
CA THR A 106 -26.79 -5.94 -10.97
C THR A 106 -27.44 -5.59 -9.63
N THR A 107 -28.76 -5.45 -9.60
CA THR A 107 -29.52 -5.12 -8.39
C THR A 107 -29.19 -6.07 -7.24
N GLY A 108 -28.80 -5.51 -6.09
CA GLY A 108 -28.46 -6.27 -4.88
C GLY A 108 -27.07 -6.93 -4.89
N VAL A 109 -26.30 -6.78 -5.96
CA VAL A 109 -24.97 -7.40 -6.09
C VAL A 109 -23.89 -6.32 -5.91
N ALA A 110 -23.22 -6.37 -4.75
CA ALA A 110 -22.14 -5.46 -4.41
C ALA A 110 -20.83 -5.94 -5.05
N THR A 111 -20.34 -5.22 -6.07
CA THR A 111 -19.12 -5.54 -6.81
C THR A 111 -18.32 -4.29 -7.13
N THR A 112 -17.01 -4.45 -7.25
CA THR A 112 -16.13 -3.49 -7.92
C THR A 112 -15.75 -4.06 -9.29
N ALA A 113 -16.11 -3.38 -10.37
CA ALA A 113 -15.54 -3.67 -11.69
C ALA A 113 -14.20 -2.94 -11.78
N LEU A 114 -13.11 -3.68 -11.99
CA LEU A 114 -11.76 -3.14 -11.93
C LEU A 114 -11.09 -3.19 -13.31
N GLY A 115 -10.39 -2.11 -13.67
CA GLY A 115 -9.65 -2.00 -14.92
C GLY A 115 -8.58 -0.91 -14.88
N GLY A 116 -8.10 -0.50 -16.05
CA GLY A 116 -7.03 0.46 -16.24
C GLY A 116 -5.80 -0.13 -16.95
N LEU A 117 -4.89 0.75 -17.37
CA LEU A 117 -3.66 0.36 -18.08
C LEU A 117 -2.50 -0.04 -17.14
N ASP A 118 -2.56 0.28 -15.84
CA ASP A 118 -1.54 -0.14 -14.86
C ASP A 118 -1.83 -1.57 -14.34
N ALA A 119 -1.57 -2.58 -15.18
CA ALA A 119 -1.90 -3.97 -14.90
C ALA A 119 -1.37 -4.48 -13.53
N ASP A 120 -0.18 -4.04 -13.13
CA ASP A 120 0.40 -4.39 -11.84
C ASP A 120 -0.40 -3.79 -10.67
N LEU A 121 -0.85 -2.55 -10.78
CA LEU A 121 -1.68 -1.92 -9.75
C LEU A 121 -3.09 -2.49 -9.74
N VAL A 122 -3.67 -2.78 -10.91
CA VAL A 122 -4.96 -3.51 -11.02
C VAL A 122 -4.90 -4.82 -10.24
N ALA A 123 -3.87 -5.64 -10.48
CA ALA A 123 -3.71 -6.91 -9.77
C ALA A 123 -3.57 -6.74 -8.24
N ARG A 124 -2.86 -5.69 -7.79
CA ARG A 124 -2.72 -5.41 -6.35
C ARG A 124 -4.01 -4.93 -5.70
N VAL A 125 -4.72 -3.99 -6.34
CA VAL A 125 -6.00 -3.48 -5.84
C VAL A 125 -7.04 -4.61 -5.79
N ARG A 126 -7.07 -5.47 -6.82
CA ARG A 126 -7.89 -6.69 -6.84
C ARG A 126 -7.61 -7.56 -5.63
N ALA A 127 -6.36 -7.99 -5.45
CA ALA A 127 -5.97 -8.87 -4.36
C ALA A 127 -6.30 -8.27 -2.98
N ALA A 128 -6.05 -6.97 -2.79
CA ALA A 128 -6.33 -6.29 -1.54
C ALA A 128 -7.85 -6.21 -1.23
N LEU A 129 -8.67 -5.97 -2.24
CA LEU A 129 -10.13 -5.94 -2.09
C LEU A 129 -10.71 -7.33 -1.83
N GLU A 130 -10.23 -8.36 -2.56
CA GLU A 130 -10.65 -9.74 -2.38
C GLU A 130 -10.25 -10.28 -1.00
N ASP A 131 -9.04 -9.97 -0.50
CA ASP A 131 -8.59 -10.30 0.86
C ASP A 131 -9.42 -9.60 1.96
N ALA A 132 -10.05 -8.48 1.62
CA ALA A 132 -10.96 -7.74 2.49
C ALA A 132 -12.44 -8.13 2.31
N ASP A 133 -12.72 -9.28 1.71
CA ASP A 133 -14.04 -9.86 1.44
C ASP A 133 -14.93 -9.01 0.52
N PHE A 134 -14.34 -8.26 -0.41
CA PHE A 134 -15.10 -7.57 -1.47
C PHE A 134 -15.06 -8.36 -2.78
N ALA A 135 -16.22 -8.48 -3.44
CA ALA A 135 -16.29 -9.06 -4.76
C ALA A 135 -15.71 -8.09 -5.80
N VAL A 136 -14.72 -8.55 -6.55
CA VAL A 136 -14.09 -7.80 -7.65
C VAL A 136 -14.29 -8.57 -8.95
N VAL A 137 -14.79 -7.90 -9.98
CA VAL A 137 -14.96 -8.46 -11.33
C VAL A 137 -14.09 -7.70 -12.31
N ASP A 138 -13.75 -8.30 -13.44
CA ASP A 138 -13.13 -7.56 -14.53
C ASP A 138 -14.15 -6.57 -15.09
N ALA A 139 -13.73 -5.33 -15.29
CA ALA A 139 -14.57 -4.32 -15.88
C ALA A 139 -14.85 -4.67 -17.36
N PRO A 140 -16.12 -4.62 -17.82
CA PRO A 140 -16.43 -4.79 -19.22
C PRO A 140 -15.85 -3.61 -20.03
N SER A 141 -15.62 -3.81 -21.33
CA SER A 141 -14.86 -2.89 -22.20
C SER A 141 -15.31 -1.44 -22.12
N GLU A 142 -16.62 -1.21 -21.92
CA GLU A 142 -17.24 0.12 -21.88
C GLU A 142 -16.81 0.95 -20.66
N ILE A 143 -16.41 0.30 -19.57
CA ILE A 143 -16.00 0.95 -18.31
C ILE A 143 -14.65 0.42 -17.79
N ALA A 144 -13.88 -0.21 -18.67
CA ALA A 144 -12.61 -0.83 -18.31
C ALA A 144 -11.48 0.18 -18.05
N GLY A 145 -11.66 1.45 -18.44
CA GLY A 145 -10.63 2.48 -18.27
C GLY A 145 -9.33 2.20 -19.03
N THR A 146 -9.38 1.39 -20.09
CA THR A 146 -8.20 0.98 -20.87
C THR A 146 -7.91 1.88 -22.08
N ASP A 147 -8.75 2.89 -22.35
CA ASP A 147 -8.48 3.88 -23.38
C ASP A 147 -7.34 4.82 -22.92
N PRO A 148 -6.25 5.00 -23.71
CA PRO A 148 -5.18 5.95 -23.37
C PRO A 148 -5.65 7.40 -23.16
N ALA A 149 -6.77 7.81 -23.76
CA ALA A 149 -7.35 9.14 -23.56
C ALA A 149 -8.12 9.27 -22.24
N ASN A 150 -8.46 8.16 -21.57
CA ASN A 150 -9.09 8.21 -20.26
C ASN A 150 -8.21 8.99 -19.28
N ILE A 151 -8.79 9.98 -18.59
CA ILE A 151 -8.08 10.87 -17.67
C ILE A 151 -7.20 10.12 -16.67
N CYS A 152 -7.58 8.94 -16.16
CA CYS A 152 -6.75 8.20 -15.20
C CYS A 152 -5.41 7.73 -15.79
N ASN A 153 -5.36 7.53 -17.11
CA ASN A 153 -4.18 7.11 -17.87
C ASN A 153 -3.30 8.29 -18.31
N GLN A 154 -3.72 9.54 -18.13
CA GLN A 154 -2.92 10.72 -18.51
C GLN A 154 -1.85 11.11 -17.47
N ASN A 155 -1.51 10.19 -16.58
CA ASN A 155 -0.43 10.37 -15.60
C ASN A 155 0.96 10.18 -16.23
N ALA A 156 2.03 10.45 -15.49
CA ALA A 156 3.40 10.40 -15.99
C ALA A 156 3.87 9.00 -16.47
N ARG A 157 3.12 7.94 -16.17
CA ARG A 157 3.38 6.56 -16.62
C ARG A 157 2.47 6.12 -17.76
N SER A 158 1.56 6.98 -18.21
CA SER A 158 0.54 6.66 -19.20
C SER A 158 -0.33 5.45 -18.82
N ALA A 159 -0.50 5.20 -17.51
CA ALA A 159 -1.14 3.99 -17.01
C ALA A 159 -1.80 4.22 -15.63
N GLY A 160 -3.13 4.21 -15.58
CA GLY A 160 -3.94 4.39 -14.37
C GLY A 160 -4.74 3.16 -14.00
N VAL A 161 -5.50 3.26 -12.90
CA VAL A 161 -6.47 2.26 -12.46
C VAL A 161 -7.83 2.91 -12.28
N GLN A 162 -8.87 2.25 -12.79
CA GLN A 162 -10.26 2.66 -12.67
C GLN A 162 -11.02 1.65 -11.80
N LEU A 163 -11.68 2.16 -10.76
CA LEU A 163 -12.52 1.40 -9.84
C LEU A 163 -13.99 1.80 -10.06
N GLU A 164 -14.76 0.92 -10.69
CA GLU A 164 -16.20 1.09 -10.88
C GLU A 164 -16.96 0.41 -9.75
N MET A 165 -17.54 1.18 -8.83
CA MET A 165 -18.27 0.66 -7.67
C MET A 165 -19.76 0.53 -7.97
N SER A 166 -20.33 -0.68 -7.85
CA SER A 166 -21.75 -0.89 -8.15
C SER A 166 -22.65 -0.08 -7.21
N ARG A 167 -23.90 0.19 -7.62
CA ARG A 167 -24.85 0.92 -6.77
C ARG A 167 -25.05 0.22 -5.43
N ALA A 168 -25.18 -1.11 -5.45
CA ALA A 168 -25.33 -1.91 -4.24
C ALA A 168 -24.10 -1.82 -3.32
N LEU A 169 -22.89 -1.79 -3.88
CA LEU A 169 -21.66 -1.59 -3.09
C LEU A 169 -21.63 -0.20 -2.45
N ARG A 170 -21.88 0.85 -3.24
CA ARG A 170 -21.89 2.24 -2.73
C ARG A 170 -22.97 2.46 -1.68
N ASP A 171 -24.17 1.90 -1.86
CA ASP A 171 -25.23 1.97 -0.86
C ASP A 171 -24.84 1.25 0.44
N SER A 172 -24.04 0.17 0.38
CA SER A 172 -23.57 -0.56 1.57
C SER A 172 -22.60 0.22 2.46
N PHE A 173 -22.06 1.34 1.96
CA PHE A 173 -21.12 2.18 2.69
C PHE A 173 -21.79 3.19 3.63
N PHE A 174 -23.09 3.44 3.47
CA PHE A 174 -23.80 4.51 4.17
C PHE A 174 -25.10 3.99 4.80
N PRO A 175 -25.48 4.48 6.01
CA PRO A 175 -26.74 4.06 6.63
C PRO A 175 -27.95 4.35 5.75
N GLY A 176 -28.83 3.35 5.60
CA GLY A 176 -30.05 3.45 4.79
C GLY A 176 -29.81 3.68 3.29
N GLY A 177 -28.58 3.49 2.78
CA GLY A 177 -28.21 3.83 1.41
C GLY A 177 -28.27 5.35 1.13
N ALA A 178 -28.42 6.17 2.18
CA ALA A 178 -28.53 7.62 2.07
C ALA A 178 -27.15 8.20 1.74
N THR A 179 -26.93 8.41 0.46
CA THR A 179 -25.76 9.07 -0.12
C THR A 179 -26.04 10.56 -0.40
N SER A 180 -27.11 11.13 0.18
CA SER A 180 -27.49 12.53 -0.02
C SER A 180 -26.66 13.47 0.85
N ALA A 181 -26.23 14.58 0.24
CA ALA A 181 -25.49 15.69 0.83
C ALA A 181 -25.96 16.01 2.27
N GLY A 182 -25.06 15.73 3.21
CA GLY A 182 -25.30 15.87 4.64
C GLY A 182 -24.44 14.87 5.38
N ALA A 183 -23.25 15.30 5.79
CA ALA A 183 -22.28 14.54 6.58
C ALA A 183 -22.78 14.18 8.01
N ALA A 184 -24.08 13.88 8.18
CA ALA A 184 -24.71 13.54 9.44
C ALA A 184 -24.96 12.03 9.60
N ALA A 185 -25.08 11.25 8.52
CA ALA A 185 -25.36 9.81 8.63
C ALA A 185 -24.13 8.95 8.99
N GLY A 186 -22.91 9.46 8.86
CA GLY A 186 -21.69 8.67 9.11
C GLY A 186 -21.41 7.62 8.03
N ARG A 187 -20.24 6.97 8.14
CA ARG A 187 -19.77 5.91 7.23
C ARG A 187 -19.83 4.57 7.95
N LEU A 188 -20.33 3.54 7.29
CA LEU A 188 -20.39 2.18 7.83
C LEU A 188 -19.01 1.51 7.81
N GLU A 189 -18.82 0.43 8.57
CA GLU A 189 -17.55 -0.30 8.63
C GLU A 189 -17.10 -0.82 7.25
N ALA A 190 -18.05 -1.20 6.38
CA ALA A 190 -17.75 -1.60 5.02
C ALA A 190 -17.00 -0.52 4.23
N PHE A 191 -17.33 0.77 4.42
CA PHE A 191 -16.61 1.88 3.78
C PHE A 191 -15.15 1.90 4.21
N TRP A 192 -14.89 1.86 5.53
CA TRP A 192 -13.53 1.94 6.05
C TRP A 192 -12.71 0.68 5.74
N ARG A 193 -13.35 -0.50 5.71
CA ARG A 193 -12.71 -1.73 5.26
C ARG A 193 -12.28 -1.63 3.80
N TYR A 194 -13.13 -1.09 2.93
CA TYR A 194 -12.79 -0.85 1.53
C TYR A 194 -11.64 0.17 1.38
N VAL A 195 -11.69 1.28 2.12
CA VAL A 195 -10.62 2.30 2.13
C VAL A 195 -9.28 1.68 2.56
N ARG A 196 -9.25 0.89 3.63
CA ARG A 196 -8.02 0.22 4.10
C ARG A 196 -7.48 -0.77 3.07
N ALA A 197 -8.35 -1.53 2.42
CA ALA A 197 -7.98 -2.44 1.34
C ALA A 197 -7.35 -1.70 0.16
N VAL A 198 -7.99 -0.66 -0.36
CA VAL A 198 -7.40 0.12 -1.48
C VAL A 198 -6.10 0.80 -1.06
N ARG A 199 -6.01 1.33 0.16
CA ARG A 199 -4.79 1.92 0.70
C ARG A 199 -3.65 0.92 0.86
N SER A 200 -3.91 -0.37 1.12
CA SER A 200 -2.82 -1.35 1.22
C SER A 200 -2.08 -1.52 -0.12
N ALA A 201 -2.76 -1.31 -1.25
CA ALA A 201 -2.15 -1.29 -2.58
C ALA A 201 -1.21 -0.07 -2.81
N TYR A 202 -1.40 1.01 -2.03
CA TYR A 202 -0.50 2.18 -1.96
C TYR A 202 0.65 1.97 -0.97
N ILE A 203 0.35 1.50 0.24
CA ILE A 203 1.26 1.40 1.40
C ILE A 203 2.30 0.27 1.21
N GLY A 204 2.09 -0.60 0.24
CA GLY A 204 2.88 -1.81 0.06
C GLY A 204 4.09 -1.72 -0.85
N THR A 205 4.65 -0.59 -1.29
CA THR A 205 5.90 -0.62 -2.11
C THR A 205 6.81 0.59 -1.93
N GLY A 206 8.03 0.39 -1.42
CA GLY A 206 9.16 1.32 -1.51
C GLY A 206 10.16 0.90 -2.60
N ARG A 207 10.93 1.86 -3.15
CA ARG A 207 12.05 1.57 -4.07
C ARG A 207 13.36 2.02 -3.48
N ILE A 208 14.36 1.15 -3.48
CA ILE A 208 15.73 1.45 -3.07
C ILE A 208 16.61 1.40 -4.32
N SER A 209 17.20 2.53 -4.71
CA SER A 209 18.07 2.61 -5.90
C SER A 209 19.54 2.60 -5.52
N ALA A 210 20.27 1.60 -6.00
CA ALA A 210 21.72 1.49 -5.89
C ALA A 210 22.39 1.95 -7.19
N GLY A 211 22.65 3.26 -7.29
CA GLY A 211 23.39 3.86 -8.41
C GLY A 211 24.92 3.78 -8.30
N VAL A 212 25.46 3.27 -7.18
CA VAL A 212 26.90 3.15 -6.94
C VAL A 212 27.17 1.81 -6.25
N ILE A 213 28.13 1.05 -6.77
CA ILE A 213 28.57 -0.22 -6.17
C ILE A 213 29.18 0.01 -4.79
N ASN A 214 29.10 -0.99 -3.91
CA ASN A 214 29.66 -0.93 -2.55
C ASN A 214 29.15 0.26 -1.71
N SER A 215 27.98 0.81 -2.02
CA SER A 215 27.33 1.86 -1.24
C SER A 215 26.05 1.29 -0.64
N SER A 216 25.93 1.30 0.69
CA SER A 216 24.71 0.83 1.35
C SER A 216 23.60 1.86 1.20
N ARG A 217 22.43 1.41 0.77
CA ARG A 217 21.19 2.18 0.76
C ARG A 217 20.27 1.61 1.83
N TRP A 218 19.79 2.48 2.71
CA TRP A 218 18.99 2.12 3.87
C TRP A 218 17.67 2.86 3.84
N VAL A 219 16.62 2.16 4.24
CA VAL A 219 15.32 2.75 4.55
C VAL A 219 14.93 2.22 5.91
N LEU A 220 14.90 3.10 6.91
CA LEU A 220 14.77 2.74 8.32
C LEU A 220 13.71 3.62 8.97
N ALA A 221 12.89 3.02 9.83
CA ALA A 221 11.92 3.69 10.68
C ALA A 221 12.07 3.22 12.14
N PRO A 222 11.69 4.05 13.12
CA PRO A 222 11.78 3.68 14.54
C PRO A 222 11.07 2.36 14.83
N SER A 223 11.75 1.46 15.57
CA SER A 223 11.16 0.19 15.95
C SER A 223 10.16 0.37 17.10
N PRO A 224 9.00 -0.31 17.08
CA PRO A 224 8.02 -0.22 18.16
C PRO A 224 8.48 -0.98 19.43
N ALA A 225 9.40 -1.93 19.29
CA ALA A 225 9.94 -2.73 20.39
C ALA A 225 11.34 -3.29 20.08
N ALA A 226 12.03 -3.80 21.11
CA ALA A 226 13.29 -4.55 20.93
C ALA A 226 13.10 -5.99 20.49
N ASN A 227 11.91 -6.54 20.74
CA ASN A 227 11.52 -7.88 20.36
C ASN A 227 10.53 -7.77 19.21
N VAL A 228 10.96 -8.09 17.99
CA VAL A 228 10.17 -7.87 16.78
C VAL A 228 10.43 -8.97 15.75
N THR A 229 9.42 -9.25 14.94
CA THR A 229 9.54 -9.90 13.65
C THR A 229 9.38 -8.85 12.57
N VAL A 230 10.42 -8.62 11.78
CA VAL A 230 10.36 -7.77 10.59
C VAL A 230 10.20 -8.67 9.37
N THR A 231 9.15 -8.47 8.58
CA THR A 231 8.92 -9.22 7.34
C THR A 231 8.74 -8.25 6.18
N ALA A 232 9.35 -8.52 5.03
CA ALA A 232 9.10 -7.77 3.80
C ALA A 232 9.25 -8.69 2.58
N ALA A 233 8.53 -8.37 1.51
CA ALA A 233 8.80 -8.90 0.18
C ALA A 233 9.81 -8.01 -0.55
N VAL A 234 10.82 -8.62 -1.16
CA VAL A 234 11.87 -7.92 -1.88
C VAL A 234 12.04 -8.48 -3.29
N SER A 235 12.29 -7.61 -4.26
CA SER A 235 12.75 -7.99 -5.60
C SER A 235 13.85 -7.06 -6.06
N THR A 236 14.64 -7.48 -7.05
CA THR A 236 15.60 -6.62 -7.75
C THR A 236 15.33 -6.65 -9.24
N ASP A 237 15.40 -5.49 -9.90
CA ASP A 237 15.16 -5.36 -11.35
C ASP A 237 16.26 -5.96 -12.24
N ALA A 238 17.39 -6.36 -11.65
CA ALA A 238 18.53 -6.95 -12.34
C ALA A 238 18.97 -8.28 -11.73
N LEU A 239 19.57 -9.13 -12.58
CA LEU A 239 20.33 -10.28 -12.14
C LEU A 239 21.70 -9.84 -11.59
N ALA A 240 22.26 -10.66 -10.70
CA ALA A 240 23.63 -10.48 -10.24
C ALA A 240 24.62 -10.78 -11.38
N VAL A 241 25.55 -9.86 -11.64
CA VAL A 241 26.55 -9.96 -12.71
C VAL A 241 27.89 -9.53 -12.15
N GLY A 242 28.93 -10.35 -12.33
CA GLY A 242 30.28 -10.14 -11.76
C GLY A 242 30.36 -10.37 -10.24
N GLY A 243 29.35 -9.91 -9.51
CA GLY A 243 29.19 -10.11 -8.07
C GLY A 243 27.72 -10.08 -7.64
N SER A 244 27.46 -10.51 -6.41
CA SER A 244 26.11 -10.60 -5.86
C SER A 244 25.41 -9.26 -5.67
N ILE A 245 24.08 -9.32 -5.65
CA ILE A 245 23.20 -8.26 -5.14
C ILE A 245 22.75 -8.68 -3.74
N PHE A 246 22.84 -7.77 -2.77
CA PHE A 246 22.43 -8.04 -1.39
C PHE A 246 21.23 -7.19 -0.99
N ALA A 247 20.10 -7.84 -0.75
CA ALA A 247 18.90 -7.25 -0.15
C ALA A 247 18.74 -7.76 1.28
N ALA A 248 18.27 -6.93 2.21
CA ALA A 248 18.06 -7.37 3.59
C ALA A 248 16.91 -6.64 4.27
N VAL A 249 16.28 -7.31 5.23
CA VAL A 249 15.53 -6.64 6.30
C VAL A 249 16.41 -6.49 7.53
N ALA A 250 16.21 -5.38 8.26
CA ALA A 250 17.01 -4.98 9.39
C ALA A 250 16.15 -4.81 10.66
N ALA A 251 16.73 -5.15 11.81
CA ALA A 251 16.15 -4.92 13.12
C ALA A 251 17.23 -4.50 14.13
N ARG A 252 16.81 -3.85 15.22
CA ARG A 252 17.71 -3.25 16.23
C ARG A 252 18.79 -2.35 15.61
N SER A 253 18.41 -1.64 14.56
CA SER A 253 19.34 -0.80 13.80
C SER A 253 19.59 0.53 14.48
N SER A 254 20.82 1.01 14.48
CA SER A 254 21.11 2.44 14.63
C SER A 254 20.47 3.20 13.45
N ALA A 255 20.22 4.50 13.64
CA ALA A 255 19.52 5.34 12.65
C ALA A 255 20.26 5.40 11.29
N ASP A 256 21.56 5.12 11.27
CA ASP A 256 22.44 5.11 10.10
C ASP A 256 22.72 3.70 9.54
N GLY A 257 22.19 2.64 10.16
CA GLY A 257 22.47 1.26 9.78
C GLY A 257 23.90 0.77 10.10
N ALA A 258 24.67 1.50 10.90
CA ALA A 258 26.02 1.10 11.29
C ALA A 258 26.03 -0.09 12.26
N SER A 259 25.02 -0.21 13.12
CA SER A 259 24.89 -1.29 14.11
C SER A 259 23.50 -1.89 14.03
N CYS A 260 23.38 -3.16 13.66
CA CYS A 260 22.07 -3.82 13.45
C CYS A 260 22.19 -5.35 13.37
N TYR A 261 21.04 -6.04 13.35
CA TYR A 261 20.93 -7.40 12.81
C TYR A 261 20.26 -7.37 11.44
N LEU A 262 20.67 -8.28 10.56
CA LEU A 262 20.16 -8.41 9.19
C LEU A 262 19.74 -9.85 8.93
N ALA A 263 18.57 -10.04 8.31
CA ALA A 263 18.32 -11.19 7.46
C ALA A 263 18.61 -10.76 6.02
N ARG A 264 19.72 -11.23 5.48
CA ARG A 264 20.23 -10.82 4.16
C ARG A 264 20.05 -11.94 3.16
N LEU A 265 19.41 -11.62 2.05
CA LEU A 265 19.39 -12.40 0.82
C LEU A 265 20.64 -12.06 0.00
N ASP A 266 21.45 -13.07 -0.25
CA ASP A 266 22.57 -13.05 -1.20
C ASP A 266 22.09 -13.64 -2.52
N CYS A 267 21.76 -12.75 -3.47
CA CYS A 267 21.40 -13.12 -4.83
C CYS A 267 22.70 -13.26 -5.64
N THR A 268 23.10 -14.50 -5.91
CA THR A 268 24.42 -14.82 -6.48
C THR A 268 24.42 -14.75 -8.01
N THR A 269 25.62 -14.68 -8.59
CA THR A 269 25.82 -14.73 -10.06
C THR A 269 25.44 -16.08 -10.68
N SER A 270 25.37 -17.14 -9.88
CA SER A 270 24.84 -18.45 -10.29
C SER A 270 23.32 -18.54 -10.15
N GLN A 271 22.64 -17.41 -9.97
CA GLN A 271 21.20 -17.30 -9.76
C GLN A 271 20.68 -18.05 -8.51
N GLY A 272 21.54 -18.29 -7.52
CA GLY A 272 21.11 -18.84 -6.23
C GLY A 272 20.70 -17.74 -5.26
N ILE A 273 19.82 -18.08 -4.30
CA ILE A 273 19.51 -17.22 -3.15
C ILE A 273 20.00 -17.90 -1.87
N THR A 274 20.92 -17.24 -1.17
CA THR A 274 21.36 -17.66 0.17
C THR A 274 20.84 -16.69 1.22
N LEU A 275 20.14 -17.21 2.23
CA LEU A 275 19.69 -16.44 3.38
C LEU A 275 20.78 -16.46 4.47
N THR A 276 21.13 -15.30 5.00
CA THR A 276 22.13 -15.18 6.08
C THR A 276 21.60 -14.31 7.21
N ILE A 277 21.84 -14.73 8.45
CA ILE A 277 21.73 -13.85 9.62
C ILE A 277 23.09 -13.20 9.82
N ARG A 278 23.13 -11.87 9.85
CA ARG A 278 24.37 -11.11 10.07
C ARG A 278 24.19 -10.09 11.18
N ARG A 279 25.26 -9.89 11.94
CA ARG A 279 25.41 -8.73 12.83
C ARG A 279 26.23 -7.68 12.11
N ARG A 280 25.85 -6.42 12.22
CA ARG A 280 26.69 -5.28 11.86
C ARG A 280 27.02 -4.53 13.15
N SER A 281 28.28 -4.18 13.39
CA SER A 281 28.70 -3.37 14.53
C SER A 281 29.64 -2.29 14.03
N SER A 282 29.27 -1.02 14.19
CA SER A 282 30.05 0.12 13.71
C SER A 282 30.49 0.02 12.24
N GLY A 283 29.61 -0.51 11.38
CA GLY A 283 29.84 -0.67 9.95
C GLY A 283 30.48 -1.99 9.53
N THR A 284 30.95 -2.82 10.46
CA THR A 284 31.56 -4.12 10.17
C THR A 284 30.53 -5.24 10.26
N GLU A 285 30.39 -6.04 9.20
CA GLU A 285 29.49 -7.20 9.18
C GLU A 285 30.19 -8.49 9.64
N THR A 286 29.53 -9.21 10.55
CA THR A 286 29.85 -10.57 10.98
C THR A 286 28.73 -11.51 10.51
N LEU A 287 29.09 -12.60 9.84
CA LEU A 287 28.15 -13.68 9.53
C LEU A 287 27.87 -14.49 10.80
N LEU A 288 26.60 -14.69 11.15
CA LEU A 288 26.19 -15.47 12.33
C LEU A 288 25.63 -16.84 11.97
N ALA A 289 24.84 -16.92 10.89
CA ALA A 289 24.27 -18.17 10.41
C ALA A 289 23.88 -18.08 8.93
N THR A 290 23.79 -19.23 8.27
CA THR A 290 23.52 -19.36 6.83
C THR A 290 22.50 -20.46 6.56
N TYR A 291 21.60 -20.21 5.62
CA TYR A 291 20.73 -21.18 4.99
C TYR A 291 20.78 -21.00 3.47
N VAL A 292 21.10 -22.06 2.74
CA VAL A 292 21.08 -22.06 1.27
C VAL A 292 19.66 -22.48 0.85
N SER A 293 18.97 -21.60 0.13
CA SER A 293 17.60 -21.88 -0.32
C SER A 293 17.60 -22.52 -1.71
N ASP A 294 16.54 -23.26 -2.02
CA ASP A 294 16.29 -23.78 -3.36
C ASP A 294 15.66 -22.74 -4.31
N LEU A 295 15.55 -21.48 -3.86
CA LEU A 295 14.98 -20.39 -4.66
C LEU A 295 15.98 -19.92 -5.72
N VAL A 296 15.46 -19.68 -6.91
CA VAL A 296 16.22 -19.14 -8.05
C VAL A 296 16.06 -17.63 -8.06
N HIS A 297 17.18 -16.91 -8.13
CA HIS A 297 17.23 -15.45 -8.31
C HIS A 297 16.82 -15.08 -9.74
N VAL A 298 15.70 -14.39 -9.87
CA VAL A 298 15.15 -13.94 -11.15
C VAL A 298 14.89 -12.44 -11.06
N ALA A 299 15.29 -11.68 -12.08
CA ALA A 299 15.02 -10.25 -12.14
C ALA A 299 13.50 -9.97 -12.09
N GLY A 300 13.09 -9.07 -11.22
CA GLY A 300 11.69 -8.71 -10.97
C GLY A 300 10.91 -9.70 -10.09
N ALA A 301 11.39 -10.93 -9.88
CA ALA A 301 10.72 -11.89 -9.02
C ALA A 301 10.81 -11.45 -7.55
N ARG A 302 9.70 -11.66 -6.81
CA ARG A 302 9.56 -11.23 -5.41
C ARG A 302 9.77 -12.39 -4.45
N TYR A 303 10.54 -12.15 -3.41
CA TYR A 303 10.82 -13.09 -2.33
C TYR A 303 10.51 -12.43 -0.99
N SER A 304 9.70 -13.08 -0.18
CA SER A 304 9.47 -12.66 1.20
C SER A 304 10.63 -13.11 2.07
N VAL A 305 11.10 -12.21 2.94
CA VAL A 305 12.13 -12.46 3.94
C VAL A 305 11.63 -11.98 5.30
N ALA A 306 11.86 -12.79 6.33
CA ALA A 306 11.54 -12.44 7.71
C ALA A 306 12.77 -12.56 8.62
N LEU A 307 12.91 -11.62 9.54
CA LEU A 307 13.88 -11.62 10.64
C LEU A 307 13.12 -11.48 11.96
N ASP A 308 13.15 -12.50 12.80
CA ASP A 308 12.68 -12.43 14.18
C ASP A 308 13.88 -12.26 15.13
N VAL A 309 13.77 -11.25 15.99
CA VAL A 309 14.76 -10.90 17.00
C VAL A 309 14.06 -10.87 18.35
N ARG A 310 14.37 -11.83 19.23
CA ARG A 310 13.74 -11.98 20.56
C ARG A 310 14.81 -12.24 21.61
N GLY A 311 15.04 -11.28 22.50
CA GLY A 311 16.16 -11.37 23.45
C GLY A 311 17.48 -11.51 22.68
N SER A 312 18.21 -12.60 22.89
CA SER A 312 19.42 -12.95 22.12
C SER A 312 19.15 -13.91 20.96
N THR A 313 17.94 -14.44 20.80
CA THR A 313 17.58 -15.39 19.74
C THR A 313 17.29 -14.63 18.45
N LEU A 314 17.91 -15.07 17.35
CA LEU A 314 17.74 -14.54 16.01
C LEU A 314 17.30 -15.65 15.08
N ARG A 315 16.22 -15.43 14.33
CA ARG A 315 15.68 -16.41 13.39
C ARG A 315 15.36 -15.74 12.06
N ALA A 316 15.55 -16.45 10.96
CA ALA A 316 15.17 -15.95 9.65
C ALA A 316 14.59 -17.04 8.75
N ARG A 317 13.79 -16.60 7.78
CA ARG A 317 13.23 -17.44 6.73
C ARG A 317 13.02 -16.63 5.45
N VAL A 318 13.03 -17.32 4.31
CA VAL A 318 12.82 -16.80 2.97
C VAL A 318 11.89 -17.73 2.17
N TRP A 319 10.98 -17.15 1.38
CA TRP A 319 10.04 -17.88 0.52
C TRP A 319 9.63 -17.03 -0.69
N PRO A 320 9.04 -17.60 -1.75
CA PRO A 320 8.43 -16.82 -2.83
C PRO A 320 7.35 -15.89 -2.27
N ALA A 321 7.24 -14.65 -2.76
CA ALA A 321 6.24 -13.73 -2.22
C ALA A 321 4.81 -14.27 -2.41
N GLY A 322 4.06 -14.34 -1.32
CA GLY A 322 2.72 -14.91 -1.25
C GLY A 322 2.23 -15.01 0.20
N PRO A 323 0.93 -15.34 0.41
CA PRO A 323 0.27 -15.21 1.72
C PRO A 323 0.76 -16.22 2.78
N TRP A 324 1.42 -17.30 2.38
CA TRP A 324 1.76 -18.40 3.29
C TRP A 324 3.27 -18.48 3.53
N PRO A 325 3.76 -18.04 4.71
CA PRO A 325 5.15 -18.27 5.08
C PRO A 325 5.40 -19.75 5.40
N PRO A 326 6.65 -20.25 5.25
CA PRO A 326 7.02 -21.56 5.76
C PRO A 326 6.74 -21.64 7.27
N PRO A 327 6.16 -22.75 7.75
CA PRO A 327 5.78 -22.87 9.16
C PRO A 327 7.01 -22.91 10.10
N ALA A 328 8.15 -23.41 9.62
CA ALA A 328 9.41 -23.45 10.36
C ALA A 328 10.35 -22.28 10.01
N TRP A 329 11.10 -21.81 11.00
CA TRP A 329 12.28 -20.98 10.76
C TRP A 329 13.36 -21.82 10.07
N GLN A 330 13.98 -21.26 9.03
CA GLN A 330 14.97 -21.99 8.21
C GLN A 330 16.39 -21.84 8.75
N VAL A 331 16.65 -20.75 9.47
CA VAL A 331 17.92 -20.50 10.15
C VAL A 331 17.69 -19.85 11.50
N GLU A 332 18.43 -20.30 12.50
CA GLU A 332 18.36 -19.81 13.88
C GLU A 332 19.78 -19.72 14.45
N THR A 333 20.02 -18.70 15.27
CA THR A 333 21.27 -18.50 16.01
C THR A 333 21.03 -17.60 17.23
N THR A 334 22.08 -17.35 18.00
CA THR A 334 22.04 -16.44 19.16
C THR A 334 23.15 -15.41 19.10
N ASP A 335 22.82 -14.15 19.35
CA ASP A 335 23.79 -13.04 19.53
C ASP A 335 23.17 -11.95 20.42
N SER A 336 23.98 -11.35 21.28
CA SER A 336 23.56 -10.36 22.29
C SER A 336 24.19 -8.98 22.12
N ALA A 337 24.88 -8.72 21.00
CA ALA A 337 25.60 -7.46 20.79
C ALA A 337 24.67 -6.23 20.72
N HIS A 338 23.44 -6.40 20.23
CA HIS A 338 22.45 -5.33 20.14
C HIS A 338 21.20 -5.70 20.93
N ALA A 339 20.88 -4.96 21.99
CA ALA A 339 19.73 -5.23 22.87
C ALA A 339 18.59 -4.18 22.79
N ALA A 340 18.90 -2.95 22.37
CA ALA A 340 17.93 -1.86 22.27
C ALA A 340 17.04 -1.98 21.03
N ALA A 341 15.86 -1.36 21.07
CA ALA A 341 14.88 -1.39 19.98
C ALA A 341 15.39 -0.81 18.66
N GLY A 342 16.06 0.35 18.71
CA GLY A 342 16.61 1.01 17.54
C GLY A 342 15.56 1.22 16.45
N HIS A 343 15.93 0.88 15.22
CA HIS A 343 15.13 1.02 14.01
C HIS A 343 14.95 -0.34 13.32
N VAL A 344 13.94 -0.41 12.47
CA VAL A 344 13.61 -1.53 11.59
C VAL A 344 13.51 -1.02 10.16
N GLY A 345 13.71 -1.89 9.17
CA GLY A 345 13.51 -1.51 7.78
C GLY A 345 14.27 -2.40 6.79
N ALA A 346 14.71 -1.83 5.68
CA ALA A 346 15.31 -2.56 4.58
C ALA A 346 16.63 -1.95 4.12
N ARG A 347 17.44 -2.78 3.45
CA ARG A 347 18.73 -2.40 2.89
C ARG A 347 18.96 -3.00 1.52
N LEU A 348 19.59 -2.23 0.64
CA LEU A 348 20.19 -2.71 -0.61
C LEU A 348 21.68 -2.33 -0.66
N ILE A 349 22.53 -3.27 -1.07
CA ILE A 349 23.93 -2.99 -1.44
C ILE A 349 24.37 -3.93 -2.55
N LEU A 350 25.14 -3.39 -3.50
CA LEU A 350 25.80 -4.18 -4.54
C LEU A 350 27.21 -4.58 -4.08
N SER A 351 27.60 -5.81 -4.35
CA SER A 351 28.97 -6.28 -4.13
C SER A 351 30.00 -5.35 -4.79
N THR A 352 31.21 -5.27 -4.21
CA THR A 352 32.36 -4.60 -4.84
C THR A 352 32.72 -5.19 -6.20
N ALA A 353 32.37 -6.46 -6.45
CA ALA A 353 32.59 -7.15 -7.71
C ALA A 353 31.42 -7.01 -8.71
N TYR A 354 30.33 -6.33 -8.34
CA TYR A 354 29.20 -6.15 -9.24
C TYR A 354 29.61 -5.36 -10.49
N SER A 355 29.31 -5.89 -11.66
CA SER A 355 29.73 -5.33 -12.96
C SER A 355 28.56 -5.18 -13.96
N GLY A 356 27.32 -5.27 -13.48
CA GLY A 356 26.13 -5.03 -14.29
C GLY A 356 25.82 -3.54 -14.49
N ALA A 357 24.76 -3.25 -15.24
CA ALA A 357 24.28 -1.88 -15.43
C ALA A 357 23.75 -1.27 -14.13
N LEU A 358 23.93 0.04 -13.97
CA LEU A 358 23.44 0.82 -12.84
C LEU A 358 22.39 1.85 -13.31
N PRO A 359 21.43 2.24 -12.45
CA PRO A 359 21.23 1.72 -11.10
C PRO A 359 20.57 0.34 -11.09
N VAL A 360 20.85 -0.45 -10.05
CA VAL A 360 19.99 -1.58 -9.67
C VAL A 360 18.95 -1.08 -8.70
N THR A 361 17.68 -1.38 -8.96
CA THR A 361 16.57 -0.99 -8.08
C THR A 361 16.01 -2.21 -7.38
N ALA A 362 15.94 -2.15 -6.05
CA ALA A 362 15.14 -3.09 -5.29
C ALA A 362 13.76 -2.51 -5.01
N HIS A 363 12.74 -3.35 -5.15
CA HIS A 363 11.41 -3.06 -4.64
C HIS A 363 11.25 -3.75 -3.28
N VAL A 364 10.73 -3.03 -2.31
CA VAL A 364 10.41 -3.55 -0.97
C VAL A 364 8.91 -3.39 -0.78
N SER A 365 8.19 -4.50 -0.71
CA SER A 365 6.75 -4.54 -0.46
C SER A 365 6.39 -5.21 0.85
N ASP A 366 5.17 -4.99 1.31
CA ASP A 366 4.57 -5.76 2.40
C ASP A 366 5.42 -5.75 3.69
N LEU A 367 6.11 -4.62 3.96
CA LEU A 367 6.90 -4.49 5.18
C LEU A 367 5.96 -4.47 6.38
N THR A 368 6.11 -5.46 7.25
CA THR A 368 5.36 -5.60 8.49
C THR A 368 6.32 -5.77 9.65
N VAL A 369 5.94 -5.23 10.81
CA VAL A 369 6.72 -5.33 12.04
C VAL A 369 5.80 -5.80 13.15
N ASP A 370 5.95 -7.06 13.52
CA ASP A 370 5.21 -7.68 14.59
C ASP A 370 6.05 -7.70 15.87
N ALA A 371 5.72 -6.85 16.84
CA ALA A 371 6.37 -6.83 18.15
C ALA A 371 5.96 -8.05 19.03
N GLY A 372 5.04 -8.89 18.58
CA GLY A 372 4.23 -9.75 19.43
C GLY A 372 3.32 -8.93 20.34
N TYR A 373 2.43 -9.61 21.08
CA TYR A 373 1.56 -8.98 22.06
C TYR A 373 2.37 -8.15 23.07
N GLN A 374 1.95 -6.92 23.32
CA GLN A 374 2.30 -6.27 24.59
C GLN A 374 1.69 -7.12 25.71
N VAL A 375 2.53 -7.75 26.54
CA VAL A 375 2.06 -8.22 27.84
C VAL A 375 1.83 -6.97 28.68
N ALA A 376 0.63 -6.42 28.60
CA ALA A 376 0.16 -5.45 29.57
C ALA A 376 -0.10 -6.22 30.87
N THR A 377 0.78 -6.09 31.86
CA THR A 377 0.41 -6.46 33.23
C THR A 377 -0.62 -5.45 33.71
N VAL A 378 -1.90 -5.77 33.56
CA VAL A 378 -2.95 -5.03 34.28
C VAL A 378 -2.73 -5.36 35.75
N ALA A 379 -2.12 -4.43 36.50
CA ALA A 379 -2.07 -4.56 37.94
C ALA A 379 -3.51 -4.72 38.45
N PRO A 380 -3.80 -5.69 39.35
CA PRO A 380 -5.12 -5.84 39.94
C PRO A 380 -5.42 -4.59 40.79
N GLY A 381 -6.00 -3.56 40.19
CA GLY A 381 -6.22 -2.26 40.83
C GLY A 381 -6.28 -1.03 39.92
N GLY A 382 -5.92 -1.12 38.64
CA GLY A 382 -6.10 -0.02 37.67
C GLY A 382 -7.58 0.32 37.48
N ARG A 383 -7.98 1.53 37.86
CA ARG A 383 -9.35 2.01 38.05
C ARG A 383 -10.32 1.66 36.90
N ALA A 384 -11.42 0.99 37.23
CA ALA A 384 -12.58 0.89 36.34
C ALA A 384 -13.25 2.27 36.20
N LEU A 385 -13.47 2.75 34.97
CA LEU A 385 -14.42 3.84 34.72
C LEU A 385 -15.83 3.32 35.04
N ASN A 386 -16.63 4.12 35.76
CA ASN A 386 -18.01 3.86 36.16
C ASN A 386 -18.25 2.83 37.28
N GLY A 387 -17.26 2.46 38.07
CA GLY A 387 -17.47 1.70 39.32
C GLY A 387 -17.91 0.23 39.15
N VAL A 388 -18.00 -0.27 37.91
CA VAL A 388 -18.28 -1.68 37.62
C VAL A 388 -16.99 -2.49 37.75
N ARG A 389 -16.92 -3.37 38.75
CA ARG A 389 -15.87 -4.38 38.87
C ARG A 389 -16.30 -5.65 38.15
N ARG A 390 -15.53 -6.11 37.16
CA ARG A 390 -15.58 -7.49 36.66
C ARG A 390 -14.31 -8.20 37.10
N SER A 391 -14.47 -9.34 37.76
CA SER A 391 -13.36 -10.24 38.09
C SER A 391 -13.04 -11.08 36.86
N TRP A 392 -11.81 -10.96 36.35
CA TRP A 392 -11.30 -11.86 35.32
C TRP A 392 -10.35 -12.86 36.00
N PRO A 393 -10.57 -14.17 35.87
CA PRO A 393 -9.61 -15.17 36.32
C PRO A 393 -8.24 -14.93 35.68
N ALA A 394 -7.17 -15.15 36.45
CA ALA A 394 -5.81 -15.13 35.91
C ALA A 394 -5.70 -16.13 34.75
N GLY A 395 -5.16 -15.68 33.61
CA GLY A 395 -5.08 -16.49 32.39
C GLY A 395 -6.25 -16.34 31.42
N THR A 396 -7.20 -15.42 31.66
CA THR A 396 -8.28 -15.16 30.69
C THR A 396 -7.72 -14.42 29.46
N PRO A 397 -7.87 -14.97 28.23
CA PRO A 397 -7.44 -14.31 27.01
C PRO A 397 -8.23 -13.01 26.76
N VAL A 398 -7.57 -11.96 26.29
CA VAL A 398 -8.20 -10.71 25.87
C VAL A 398 -7.62 -10.34 24.51
N ASP A 399 -8.46 -10.36 23.47
CA ASP A 399 -8.03 -10.03 22.11
C ASP A 399 -8.14 -8.53 21.86
N VAL A 400 -7.00 -7.88 21.65
CA VAL A 400 -6.89 -6.55 21.03
C VAL A 400 -6.00 -6.71 19.81
N TRP A 401 -6.63 -6.98 18.67
CA TRP A 401 -5.95 -7.19 17.40
C TRP A 401 -5.87 -5.88 16.62
N THR A 402 -4.67 -5.31 16.53
CA THR A 402 -4.27 -4.45 15.40
C THR A 402 -2.74 -4.47 15.29
N PRO A 403 -2.15 -5.15 14.28
CA PRO A 403 -0.70 -5.06 14.06
C PRO A 403 -0.31 -3.62 13.72
N ALA A 404 0.86 -3.18 14.23
CA ALA A 404 1.40 -1.88 13.89
C ALA A 404 1.94 -1.91 12.44
N HIS A 405 1.28 -1.22 11.53
CA HIS A 405 1.80 -1.00 10.18
C HIS A 405 2.83 0.13 10.23
N LEU A 406 4.11 -0.20 9.99
CA LEU A 406 5.15 0.80 9.74
C LEU A 406 5.16 1.13 8.25
N ALA A 407 4.78 2.37 7.92
CA ALA A 407 4.93 2.92 6.58
C ALA A 407 6.42 3.22 6.32
N LEU A 408 6.94 2.80 5.16
CA LEU A 408 8.22 3.25 4.60
C LEU A 408 8.02 4.00 3.29
#